data_AF-A0A7W9AS55-F1
#
_entry.id   AF-A0A7W9AS55-F1
#
_cell.length_a   1.000
_cell.length_b   1.000
_cell.length_c   1.000
_cell.angle_alpha   90.00
_cell.angle_beta   90.00
_cell.angle_gamma   90.00
#
_symmetry.space_group_name_H-M   'P 1'
#
loop_
_entity.id
_entity.type
_entity.pdbx_description
1 polymer ?
#
loop_
_entity_poly.entity_id
_entity_poly.type
_entity_poly.pdbx_seq_one_letter_code
_entity_poly.pdbx_strand_id
1 'polypeptide(L)' 'MDDAHRTVMARSSYLWIAAGLAFSLTIVAAATGSIRLIEVALIVNGVLAIVGIGFGIWTGRALARR' A
#
# COMPACT_ATOMS: atom_id res chain seq x y z
N MET A 1 -9.47 9.42 -22.22
CA MET A 1 -8.97 8.84 -20.97
C MET A 1 -9.25 9.86 -19.88
N ASP A 2 -10.17 9.52 -19.01
CA ASP A 2 -10.79 10.43 -18.05
C ASP A 2 -9.82 10.88 -16.93
N ASP A 3 -9.84 12.16 -16.55
CA ASP A 3 -8.91 12.74 -15.56
C ASP A 3 -8.90 12.00 -14.21
N ALA A 4 -10.05 11.44 -13.79
CA ALA A 4 -10.14 10.61 -12.60
C ALA A 4 -9.39 9.29 -12.79
N HIS A 5 -9.49 8.67 -13.97
CA HIS A 5 -8.77 7.44 -14.27
C HIS A 5 -7.25 7.65 -14.25
N ARG A 6 -6.75 8.76 -14.84
CA ARG A 6 -5.32 9.14 -14.72
C ARG A 6 -4.89 9.34 -13.27
N THR A 7 -5.72 10.01 -12.46
CA THR A 7 -5.41 10.27 -11.05
C THR A 7 -5.35 8.98 -10.23
N VAL A 8 -6.31 8.06 -10.46
CA VAL A 8 -6.32 6.74 -9.84
C VAL A 8 -5.07 5.95 -10.22
N MET A 9 -4.69 5.96 -11.51
CA MET A 9 -3.53 5.23 -11.99
C MET A 9 -2.20 5.79 -11.47
N ALA A 10 -2.09 7.12 -11.36
CA ALA A 10 -0.93 7.75 -10.76
C ALA A 10 -0.81 7.38 -9.26
N ARG A 11 -1.90 7.45 -8.51
CA ARG A 11 -1.91 7.15 -7.07
C ARG A 11 -1.73 5.67 -6.75
N SER A 12 -2.20 4.77 -7.61
CA SER A 12 -2.02 3.33 -7.43
C SER A 12 -0.55 2.92 -7.53
N SER A 13 0.25 3.62 -8.36
CA SER A 13 1.69 3.35 -8.48
C SER A 13 2.42 3.55 -7.15
N TYR A 14 2.07 4.59 -6.39
CA TYR A 14 2.65 4.84 -5.06
C TYR A 14 2.33 3.74 -4.06
N LEU A 15 1.11 3.18 -4.11
CA LEU A 15 0.71 2.06 -3.23
C LEU A 15 1.49 0.79 -3.57
N TRP A 16 1.69 0.51 -4.85
CA TRP A 16 2.49 -0.63 -5.27
C TRP A 16 3.97 -0.50 -4.90
N ILE A 17 4.54 0.71 -5.02
CA ILE A 17 5.90 0.98 -4.55
C ILE A 17 5.99 0.79 -3.03
N ALA A 18 5.04 1.34 -2.27
CA ALA A 18 4.99 1.17 -0.82
C ALA A 18 4.82 -0.31 -0.42
N ALA A 19 4.02 -1.09 -1.15
CA ALA A 19 3.87 -2.52 -0.95
C ALA A 19 5.16 -3.29 -1.21
N GLY A 20 5.88 -2.96 -2.29
CA GLY A 20 7.19 -3.52 -2.57
C GLY A 20 8.17 -3.29 -1.42
N LEU A 21 8.24 -2.04 -0.91
CA LEU A 21 9.11 -1.69 0.21
C LEU A 21 8.72 -2.41 1.51
N ALA A 22 7.42 -2.47 1.83
CA ALA A 22 6.92 -3.19 3.01
C ALA A 22 7.25 -4.69 2.93
N PHE A 23 7.15 -5.28 1.73
CA PHE A 23 7.51 -6.68 1.51
C PHE A 23 9.01 -6.92 1.65
N SER A 24 9.86 -6.06 1.08
CA SER A 24 11.32 -6.13 1.27
C SER A 24 11.69 -6.01 2.74
N LEU A 25 11.04 -5.12 3.50
CA LEU A 25 11.25 -5.00 4.94
C LEU A 25 10.88 -6.29 5.68
N THR A 26 9.77 -6.94 5.33
CA THR A 26 9.39 -8.24 5.90
C THR A 26 10.43 -9.32 5.63
N ILE A 27 10.97 -9.39 4.40
CA ILE A 27 12.04 -10.34 4.05
C ILE A 27 13.28 -10.09 4.91
N VAL A 28 13.70 -8.82 5.04
CA VAL A 28 14.87 -8.46 5.85
C VAL A 28 14.64 -8.77 7.34
N ALA A 29 13.45 -8.47 7.85
CA ALA A 29 13.07 -8.79 9.23
C ALA A 29 13.14 -10.31 9.49
N ALA A 30 12.63 -11.12 8.56
CA ALA A 30 12.71 -12.58 8.63
C ALA A 30 14.15 -13.08 8.56
N ALA A 31 14.97 -12.53 7.65
CA ALA A 31 16.37 -12.93 7.48
C ALA A 31 17.25 -12.59 8.69
N THR A 32 16.96 -11.49 9.38
CA THR A 32 17.73 -11.05 10.56
C THR A 32 17.29 -11.70 11.86
N GLY A 33 16.11 -12.35 11.89
CA GLY A 33 15.55 -12.94 13.11
C GLY A 33 15.25 -11.94 14.23
N SER A 34 15.28 -10.64 13.93
CA SER A 34 15.12 -9.58 14.93
C SER A 34 13.64 -9.31 15.19
N ILE A 35 13.19 -9.59 16.43
CA ILE A 35 11.81 -9.37 16.86
C ILE A 35 11.37 -7.92 16.63
N ARG A 36 12.24 -6.94 16.91
CA ARG A 36 11.93 -5.52 16.68
C ARG A 36 11.68 -5.21 15.20
N LEU A 37 12.46 -5.79 14.30
CA LEU A 37 12.26 -5.59 12.86
C LEU A 37 10.97 -6.26 12.39
N ILE A 38 10.61 -7.42 12.97
CA ILE A 38 9.36 -8.11 12.69
C ILE A 38 8.15 -7.27 13.16
N GLU A 39 8.21 -6.69 14.35
CA GLU A 39 7.17 -5.78 14.86
C GLU A 39 7.00 -4.55 13.97
N VAL A 40 8.11 -3.91 13.57
CA VAL A 40 8.09 -2.77 12.66
C VAL A 40 7.50 -3.18 11.30
N ALA A 41 7.92 -4.32 10.75
CA ALA A 41 7.36 -4.84 9.51
C ALA A 41 5.85 -5.10 9.62
N LEU A 42 5.39 -5.65 10.75
CA LEU A 42 3.96 -5.90 11.00
C LEU A 42 3.16 -4.59 11.03
N ILE A 43 3.66 -3.57 11.73
CA ILE A 43 3.02 -2.26 11.81
C ILE A 43 2.96 -1.61 10.42
N VAL A 44 4.06 -1.62 9.67
CA VAL A 44 4.13 -1.04 8.32
C VAL A 44 3.15 -1.74 7.38
N ASN A 45 3.10 -3.07 7.39
CA ASN A 45 2.14 -3.83 6.58
C ASN A 45 0.69 -3.56 7.01
N GLY A 46 0.41 -3.46 8.30
CA GLY A 46 -0.91 -3.11 8.82
C GLY A 46 -1.39 -1.73 8.37
N VAL A 47 -0.53 -0.71 8.47
CA VAL A 47 -0.83 0.64 7.98
C VAL A 47 -1.08 0.63 6.47
N LEU A 48 -0.23 -0.05 5.71
CA LEU A 48 -0.38 -0.16 4.27
C LEU A 48 -1.69 -0.84 3.87
N ALA A 49 -2.11 -1.89 4.59
CA ALA A 49 -3.39 -2.55 4.35
C ALA A 49 -4.57 -1.60 4.56
N ILE A 50 -4.58 -0.84 5.66
CA ILE A 50 -5.63 0.16 5.94
C ILE A 50 -5.68 1.22 4.83
N VAL A 51 -4.51 1.75 4.44
CA VAL A 51 -4.42 2.76 3.38
C VAL A 51 -4.87 2.19 2.03
N GLY A 52 -4.49 0.94 1.70
CA GLY A 52 -4.89 0.26 0.47
C GLY A 52 -6.40 0.04 0.39
N ILE A 53 -7.03 -0.37 1.49
CA ILE A 53 -8.50 -0.50 1.57
C ILE A 53 -9.17 0.86 1.39
N GLY A 54 -8.70 1.89 2.10
CA GLY A 54 -9.21 3.25 1.98
C GLY A 54 -9.10 3.79 0.55
N PHE A 55 -7.98 3.53 -0.12
CA PHE A 55 -7.80 3.86 -1.52
C PHE A 55 -8.79 3.11 -2.41
N GLY A 56 -8.97 1.80 -2.26
CA GLY A 56 -9.94 1.01 -3.02
C GLY A 56 -11.38 1.51 -2.90
N ILE A 57 -11.80 1.89 -1.68
CA ILE A 57 -13.11 2.49 -1.45
C ILE A 57 -13.21 3.85 -2.16
N TRP A 58 -12.18 4.69 -2.03
CA TRP A 58 -12.15 6.00 -2.66
C TRP A 58 -12.17 5.92 -4.19
N THR A 59 -11.39 5.01 -4.80
CA THR A 59 -11.36 4.82 -6.25
C THR A 59 -12.70 4.34 -6.76
N GLY A 60 -13.33 3.37 -6.10
CA GLY A 60 -14.68 2.91 -6.43
C GLY A 60 -15.70 4.07 -6.42
N ARG A 61 -15.65 4.94 -5.40
CA ARG A 61 -16.51 6.13 -5.32
C ARG A 61 -16.16 7.24 -6.30
N ALA A 62 -14.91 7.33 -6.74
CA ALA A 62 -14.45 8.33 -7.71
C ALA A 62 -14.84 7.95 -9.13
N LEU A 63 -14.80 6.65 -9.47
CA LEU A 63 -15.27 6.14 -10.75
C LEU A 63 -16.81 6.08 -10.83
N ALA A 64 -17.50 5.69 -9.76
CA ALA A 64 -18.97 5.60 -9.75
C ALA A 64 -19.70 6.95 -9.79
N ARG A 65 -18.98 8.07 -9.63
CA ARG A 65 -19.52 9.45 -9.72
C ARG A 65 -19.29 10.10 -11.08
N ARG A 66 -18.76 9.36 -12.05
CA ARG A 66 -18.72 9.72 -13.47
C ARG A 66 -19.80 8.95 -14.21
#